data_AF-A0A4R4CXT3-F1
#
_entry.id   AF-A0A4R4CXT3-F1
#
_cell.length_a   1.000
_cell.length_b   1.000
_cell.length_c   1.000
_cell.angle_alpha   90.00
_cell.angle_beta   90.00
_cell.angle_gamma   90.00
#
_symmetry.space_group_name_H-M   'P 1'
#
loop_
_entity.id
_entity.type
_entity.pdbx_description
1 polymer ?
#
loop_
_entity_poly.entity_id
_entity_poly.type
_entity_poly.pdbx_seq_one_letter_code
_entity_poly.pdbx_strand_id
1 'polypeptide(L)'
;MSNLKVLVEEELRSEISIEEMERAERRARQKLDWIIKREGDANGERLKPWYLVHLISEAVCQYRLSAECLLLYGRAKEKDCAAL
;
A
#
# COMPACT_ATOMS: atom_id res chain seq x y z
N MET A 1 -8.03 -2.04 18.23
CA MET A 1 -7.22 -1.78 17.03
C MET A 1 -6.45 -3.06 16.75
N SER A 2 -6.62 -3.66 15.56
CA SER A 2 -6.04 -4.98 15.24
C SER A 2 -4.51 -4.94 15.35
N ASN A 3 -3.92 -5.99 15.93
CA ASN A 3 -2.47 -6.20 16.02
C ASN A 3 -1.77 -5.95 14.66
N LEU A 4 -2.46 -6.28 13.56
CA LEU A 4 -1.99 -6.06 12.20
C LEU A 4 -1.70 -4.58 11.85
N LYS A 5 -2.57 -3.64 12.24
CA LYS A 5 -2.37 -2.21 11.91
C LYS A 5 -1.09 -1.67 12.56
N VAL A 6 -0.85 -2.04 13.82
CA VAL A 6 0.34 -1.64 14.57
C VAL A 6 1.61 -2.15 13.87
N LEU A 7 1.62 -3.42 13.45
CA LEU A 7 2.76 -4.00 12.73
C LEU A 7 3.05 -3.29 11.39
N VAL A 8 2.00 -2.87 10.66
CA VAL A 8 2.17 -2.12 9.42
C VAL A 8 2.71 -0.71 9.71
N GLU A 9 2.22 -0.05 10.75
CA GLU A 9 2.74 1.26 11.18
C GLU A 9 4.21 1.20 11.62
N GLU A 10 4.59 0.13 12.32
CA GLU A 10 5.99 -0.15 12.70
C GLU A 10 6.88 -0.37 11.46
N GLU A 11 6.41 -1.15 10.49
CA GLU A 11 7.15 -1.39 9.24
C GLU A 11 7.31 -0.12 8.41
N LEU A 12 6.24 0.69 8.29
CA LEU A 12 6.26 1.96 7.55
C LEU A 12 6.97 3.08 8.29
N ARG A 13 7.16 2.96 9.62
CA ARG A 13 7.60 4.05 10.50
C ARG A 13 6.73 5.30 10.37
N SER A 14 5.43 5.10 10.16
CA SER A 14 4.47 6.16 9.90
C SER A 14 3.08 5.70 10.31
N GLU A 15 2.30 6.62 10.88
CA GLU A 15 0.89 6.38 11.18
C GLU A 15 0.06 6.22 9.90
N ILE A 16 -0.99 5.41 10.00
CA ILE A 16 -1.90 5.10 8.90
C ILE A 16 -3.33 5.31 9.38
N SER A 17 -4.15 5.97 8.56
CA SER A 17 -5.58 6.09 8.82
C SER A 17 -6.29 4.72 8.71
N ILE A 18 -7.46 4.59 9.34
CA ILE A 18 -8.26 3.35 9.23
C ILE A 18 -8.64 3.09 7.76
N GLU A 19 -8.99 4.13 7.01
CA GLU A 19 -9.37 4.01 5.60
C GLU A 19 -8.20 3.56 4.71
N GLU A 20 -7.01 4.15 4.87
CA GLU A 20 -5.79 3.71 4.17
C GLU A 20 -5.49 2.24 4.48
N MET A 21 -5.59 1.85 5.76
CA MET A 21 -5.35 0.48 6.21
C MET A 21 -6.33 -0.50 5.54
N GLU A 22 -7.64 -0.25 5.60
CA GLU A 22 -8.64 -1.13 5.01
C GLU A 22 -8.49 -1.25 3.48
N ARG A 23 -8.20 -0.13 2.81
CA ARG A 23 -7.98 -0.11 1.36
C ARG A 23 -6.72 -0.88 0.97
N ALA A 24 -5.64 -0.71 1.73
CA ALA A 24 -4.37 -1.41 1.51
C ALA A 24 -4.51 -2.90 1.81
N GLU A 25 -5.20 -3.29 2.88
CA GLU A 25 -5.44 -4.68 3.23
C GLU A 25 -6.21 -5.43 2.14
N ARG A 26 -7.30 -4.85 1.61
CA ARG A 26 -8.03 -5.46 0.48
C ARG A 26 -7.13 -5.70 -0.72
N ARG A 27 -6.28 -4.73 -1.05
CA ARG A 27 -5.35 -4.83 -2.19
C ARG A 27 -4.26 -5.86 -1.96
N ALA A 28 -3.69 -5.88 -0.75
CA ALA A 28 -2.66 -6.83 -0.34
C ALA A 28 -3.18 -8.27 -0.40
N ARG A 29 -4.39 -8.53 0.09
CA ARG A 29 -5.02 -9.87 0.02
C ARG A 29 -5.25 -10.33 -1.41
N GLN A 30 -5.77 -9.46 -2.28
CA GLN A 30 -5.91 -9.78 -3.71
C GLN A 30 -4.56 -10.09 -4.37
N LYS A 31 -3.51 -9.33 -4.02
CA LYS A 31 -2.16 -9.58 -4.52
C LYS A 31 -1.61 -10.90 -4.01
N LEU A 32 -1.80 -11.22 -2.73
CA LEU A 32 -1.39 -12.48 -2.11
C LEU A 32 -2.06 -13.67 -2.79
N ASP A 33 -3.38 -13.63 -2.99
CA ASP A 33 -4.13 -14.69 -3.66
C ASP A 33 -3.61 -14.94 -5.08
N TRP A 34 -3.30 -13.86 -5.81
CA TRP A 34 -2.73 -13.95 -7.15
C TRP A 34 -1.31 -14.53 -7.15
N ILE A 35 -0.45 -14.12 -6.21
CA ILE A 35 0.90 -14.66 -6.05
C ILE A 35 0.82 -16.16 -5.73
N ILE A 36 -0.01 -16.57 -4.77
CA ILE A 36 -0.15 -17.98 -4.41
C ILE A 36 -0.67 -18.80 -5.59
N LYS A 37 -1.70 -18.31 -6.30
CA LYS A 37 -2.25 -18.99 -7.46
C LYS A 37 -1.22 -19.20 -8.57
N ARG A 38 -0.30 -18.25 -8.76
CA ARG A 38 0.66 -18.25 -9.86
C ARG A 38 2.00 -18.91 -9.49
N GLU A 39 2.48 -18.70 -8.27
CA GLU A 39 3.83 -19.04 -7.81
C GLU A 39 3.85 -20.06 -6.68
N GLY A 40 2.68 -20.54 -6.25
CA GLY A 40 2.51 -21.38 -5.07
C GLY A 40 2.76 -20.62 -3.77
N ASP A 41 2.78 -21.34 -2.66
CA ASP A 41 3.09 -20.80 -1.34
C ASP A 41 4.43 -21.35 -0.89
N ALA A 42 5.53 -20.73 -1.36
CA ALA A 42 6.92 -21.19 -1.21
C ALA A 42 7.22 -21.81 0.17
N ASN A 43 7.01 -23.12 0.31
CA ASN A 43 7.09 -23.87 1.57
C ASN A 43 6.33 -23.24 2.77
N GLY A 44 5.19 -22.59 2.54
CA GLY A 44 4.41 -21.95 3.62
C GLY A 44 4.81 -20.51 3.94
N GLU A 45 5.81 -19.95 3.26
CA GLU A 45 6.36 -18.64 3.62
C GLU A 45 5.39 -17.49 3.36
N ARG A 46 4.57 -17.57 2.28
CA ARG A 46 3.70 -16.48 1.86
C ARG A 46 2.42 -16.39 2.69
N LEU A 47 2.07 -17.45 3.41
CA LEU A 47 0.96 -17.47 4.38
C LEU A 47 1.36 -16.98 5.77
N LYS A 48 2.65 -16.68 6.02
CA LYS A 48 3.07 -16.15 7.32
C LYS A 48 2.56 -14.72 7.51
N PRO A 49 2.23 -14.31 8.75
CA PRO A 49 1.68 -12.98 9.03
C PRO A 49 2.55 -11.82 8.52
N TRP A 50 3.88 -11.94 8.64
CA TRP A 50 4.82 -10.91 8.20
C TRP A 50 4.73 -10.62 6.70
N TYR A 51 4.40 -11.62 5.88
CA TYR A 51 4.29 -11.45 4.44
C TYR A 51 3.07 -10.58 4.09
N LEU A 52 1.97 -10.77 4.80
CA LEU A 52 0.79 -9.92 4.65
C LEU A 52 1.08 -8.49 5.11
N VAL A 53 1.79 -8.30 6.24
CA VAL A 53 2.20 -6.95 6.71
C VAL A 53 2.99 -6.25 5.60
N HIS A 54 3.98 -6.92 5.01
CA HIS A 54 4.81 -6.37 3.94
C HIS A 54 3.98 -5.95 2.72
N LEU A 55 3.03 -6.79 2.28
CA LEU A 55 2.16 -6.47 1.15
C LEU A 55 1.20 -5.30 1.44
N ILE A 56 0.76 -5.13 2.69
CA ILE A 56 -0.05 -3.99 3.11
C ILE A 56 0.80 -2.72 3.08
N SER A 57 2.00 -2.76 3.68
CA SER A 57 2.97 -1.67 3.67
C SER A 57 3.29 -1.21 2.24
N GLU A 58 3.52 -2.15 1.32
CA GLU A 58 3.73 -1.88 -0.10
C GLU A 58 2.53 -1.15 -0.73
N ALA A 59 1.31 -1.62 -0.47
CA ALA A 59 0.09 -1.01 -1.02
C ALA A 59 -0.12 0.42 -0.49
N VAL A 60 0.15 0.68 0.79
CA VAL A 60 0.10 2.04 1.37
C VAL A 60 1.10 2.96 0.67
N CYS A 61 2.35 2.53 0.52
CA CYS A 61 3.38 3.29 -0.19
C CYS A 61 2.97 3.60 -1.63
N GLN A 62 2.41 2.61 -2.35
CA GLN A 62 1.95 2.78 -3.72
C GLN A 62 0.83 3.85 -3.80
N TYR A 63 -0.14 3.82 -2.89
CA TYR A 63 -1.22 4.81 -2.89
C TYR A 63 -0.75 6.21 -2.56
N ARG A 64 0.12 6.36 -1.55
CA ARG A 64 0.69 7.66 -1.17
C ARG A 64 1.49 8.26 -2.32
N LEU A 65 2.38 7.47 -2.93
CA LEU A 65 3.17 7.89 -4.08
C LEU A 65 2.27 8.30 -5.26
N SER A 66 1.24 7.49 -5.56
CA SER A 66 0.32 7.80 -6.66
C SER A 66 -0.43 9.12 -6.43
N ALA A 67 -0.90 9.36 -5.19
CA ALA A 67 -1.57 10.60 -4.83
C ALA A 67 -0.61 11.80 -4.93
N GLU A 68 0.62 11.66 -4.46
CA GLU A 68 1.64 12.71 -4.55
C GLU A 68 1.97 13.06 -6.00
N CYS A 69 2.17 12.05 -6.86
CA CYS A 69 2.42 12.28 -8.29
C CYS A 69 1.26 13.04 -8.96
N LEU A 70 0.01 12.71 -8.65
CA LEU A 70 -1.16 13.40 -9.19
C LEU A 70 -1.22 14.87 -8.73
N LEU A 71 -0.90 15.14 -7.46
CA LEU A 71 -0.82 16.50 -6.93
C LEU A 71 0.28 17.33 -7.61
N LEU A 72 1.47 16.74 -7.81
CA LEU A 72 2.57 17.40 -8.50
C LEU A 72 2.21 17.71 -9.96
N TYR A 73 1.56 16.77 -10.65
CA TYR A 73 1.09 16.97 -12.02
C TYR A 73 0.04 18.09 -12.11
N GLY A 74 -0.93 18.13 -11.19
CA GLY A 74 -1.94 19.19 -11.15
C GLY A 74 -1.33 20.57 -10.97
N ARG A 75 -0.40 20.71 -10.02
CA ARG A 75 0.32 21.98 -9.76
C ARG A 75 1.16 22.45 -10.95
N ALA A 76 1.78 21.52 -11.69
CA ALA A 76 2.53 21.86 -12.89
C ALA A 76 1.59 22.45 -13.95
N LYS A 77 0.45 21.78 -14.21
CA LYS A 77 -0.55 22.23 -15.18
C LYS A 77 -1.16 23.59 -14.83
N GLU A 78 -1.43 23.86 -13.55
CA GLU A 78 -1.96 25.15 -13.09
C GLU A 78 -0.98 26.29 -13.36
N LYS A 79 0.32 26.07 -13.11
CA LYS A 79 1.37 27.05 -13.40
C LYS A 79 1.48 27.35 -14.89
N ASP A 80 1.41 26.31 -15.74
CA ASP A 80 1.47 26.46 -17.19
C ASP A 80 0.26 27.26 -17.72
N CYS A 81 -0.94 27.04 -17.17
CA CYS A 81 -2.13 27.83 -17.51
C CYS A 81 -2.08 29.28 -17.01
N ALA A 82 -1.47 29.54 -15.85
CA ALA A 82 -1.38 30.89 -15.27
C ALA A 82 -0.29 31.76 -15.93
N ALA A 83 0.57 31.18 -16.77
CA ALA A 83 1.61 31.87 -17.52
C ALA A 83 1.19 32.32 -18.93
N LEU A 84 -0.08 32.12 -19.30
CA LEU A 84 -0.71 32.55 -20.56
C LEU A 84 -1.72 33.68 -20.30
#